data_AF-A0A1H2XUM1-F1
#
_entry.id   AF-A0A1H2XUM1-F1
#
_cell.length_a   1.000
_cell.length_b   1.000
_cell.length_c   1.000
_cell.angle_alpha   90.00
_cell.angle_beta   90.00
_cell.angle_gamma   90.00
#
_symmetry.space_group_name_H-M   'P 1'
#
loop_
_entity.id
_entity.type
_entity.pdbx_description
1 polymer ?
#
loop_
_entity_poly.entity_id
_entity_poly.type
_entity_poly.pdbx_seq_one_letter_code
_entity_poly.pdbx_strand_id
1 'polypeptide(L)'
;MADPERSTDLLWQGESRRGLNLARIVRAAIELADEEGLAAVSMRRVAERLGFTTMALYRHVPGKAELVDLMRDEAMAVQAAAGAGPEAGWRAELEAWARDGLVLYQRHPWLVEAEGLRQVPGPNAVASFERALGAAARSGLPPARVVAVVTLVGGFVESAARQLVEAARLERSSGVGHEEWWAGRTSLFDHLDRYPTLSRLYRDGGFDDPLDPFEFGLRRVLDGIETLVRDEIRDENRCSVCGKVIEPAAKGRPRDYCSRACQQRAYRMRKA
;
A
#
# COMPACT_ATOMS: atom_id res chain seq x y z
N MET A 1 -3.30 5.95 -23.50
CA MET A 1 -3.38 4.72 -22.71
C MET A 1 -2.21 3.86 -23.18
N ALA A 2 -1.37 3.37 -22.25
CA ALA A 2 -0.23 2.53 -22.61
C ALA A 2 -0.69 1.20 -23.23
N ASP A 3 0.16 0.60 -24.06
CA ASP A 3 -0.02 -0.78 -24.55
C ASP A 3 0.45 -1.77 -23.46
N PRO A 4 -0.44 -2.57 -22.84
CA PRO A 4 -0.11 -3.41 -21.69
C PRO A 4 1.00 -4.44 -21.97
N GLU A 5 1.00 -5.08 -23.15
CA GLU A 5 2.00 -6.10 -23.48
C GLU A 5 3.40 -5.47 -23.61
N ARG A 6 3.47 -4.26 -24.19
CA ARG A 6 4.74 -3.54 -24.35
C ARG A 6 5.29 -3.00 -23.04
N SER A 7 4.43 -2.47 -22.17
CA SER A 7 4.84 -2.07 -20.83
C SER A 7 5.40 -3.29 -20.07
N THR A 8 4.76 -4.46 -20.23
CA THR A 8 5.27 -5.72 -19.65
C THR A 8 6.67 -6.05 -20.17
N ASP A 9 6.89 -6.11 -21.48
CA ASP A 9 8.21 -6.45 -22.03
C ASP A 9 9.33 -5.53 -21.54
N LEU A 10 9.06 -4.21 -21.43
CA LEU A 10 10.04 -3.25 -20.95
C LEU A 10 10.34 -3.38 -19.46
N LEU A 11 9.31 -3.65 -18.64
CA LEU A 11 9.46 -3.83 -17.20
C LEU A 11 10.25 -5.10 -16.86
N TRP A 12 10.12 -6.15 -17.66
CA TRP A 12 10.64 -7.48 -17.34
C TRP A 12 11.93 -7.87 -18.09
N GLN A 13 12.49 -6.99 -18.93
CA GLN A 13 13.79 -7.20 -19.59
C GLN A 13 14.96 -6.60 -18.78
N GLY A 14 15.97 -7.42 -18.47
CA GLY A 14 17.15 -7.04 -17.67
C GLY A 14 18.15 -6.09 -18.35
N GLU A 15 18.88 -5.32 -17.54
CA GLU A 15 19.76 -4.21 -17.96
C GLU A 15 20.84 -4.56 -19.01
N SER A 16 20.98 -3.68 -20.01
CA SER A 16 22.15 -3.60 -20.90
C SER A 16 23.00 -2.34 -20.58
N ARG A 17 24.34 -2.51 -20.63
CA ARG A 17 25.38 -1.55 -20.19
C ARG A 17 25.89 -0.58 -21.28
N ARG A 18 26.24 0.63 -20.80
CA ARG A 18 26.96 1.79 -21.40
C ARG A 18 26.33 2.46 -22.64
N GLY A 19 25.77 3.65 -22.39
CA GLY A 19 25.12 4.53 -23.36
C GLY A 19 23.92 5.25 -22.71
N LEU A 20 23.08 5.89 -23.52
CA LEU A 20 21.70 6.10 -23.11
C LEU A 20 21.07 4.72 -22.91
N ASN A 21 20.65 4.38 -21.70
CA ASN A 21 19.97 3.13 -21.39
C ASN A 21 18.67 3.41 -20.64
N LEU A 22 17.79 2.41 -20.62
CA LEU A 22 16.44 2.53 -20.08
C LEU A 22 16.45 3.05 -18.63
N ALA A 23 17.28 2.45 -17.77
CA ALA A 23 17.41 2.85 -16.37
C ALA A 23 17.83 4.32 -16.20
N ARG A 24 18.74 4.84 -17.04
CA ARG A 24 19.14 6.27 -16.99
C ARG A 24 18.01 7.20 -17.44
N ILE A 25 17.22 6.81 -18.44
CA ILE A 25 16.04 7.57 -18.88
C ILE A 25 15.01 7.64 -17.75
N VAL A 26 14.71 6.49 -17.15
CA VAL A 26 13.72 6.38 -16.07
C VAL A 26 14.12 7.21 -14.85
N ARG A 27 15.36 7.10 -14.37
CA ARG A 27 15.85 7.90 -13.24
C ARG A 27 15.76 9.41 -13.49
N ALA A 28 16.17 9.88 -14.67
CA ALA A 28 16.08 11.30 -15.00
C ALA A 28 14.63 11.80 -15.10
N ALA A 29 13.70 10.93 -15.50
CA ALA A 29 12.28 11.24 -15.51
C ALA A 29 11.67 11.28 -14.10
N ILE A 30 12.10 10.39 -13.19
CA ILE A 30 11.74 10.43 -11.77
C ILE A 30 12.24 11.73 -11.13
N GLU A 31 13.51 12.07 -11.31
CA GLU A 31 14.08 13.32 -10.78
C GLU A 31 13.31 14.56 -11.26
N LEU A 32 12.95 14.61 -12.55
CA LEU A 32 12.13 15.69 -13.09
C LEU A 32 10.72 15.71 -12.48
N ALA A 33 10.13 14.55 -12.22
CA ALA A 33 8.80 14.44 -11.61
C ALA A 33 8.82 14.82 -10.12
N ASP A 34 9.89 14.50 -9.40
CA ASP A 34 10.09 14.87 -7.99
C ASP A 34 10.22 16.39 -7.85
N GLU A 35 10.94 17.04 -8.77
CA GLU A 35 11.17 18.49 -8.76
C GLU A 35 9.96 19.30 -9.24
N GLU A 36 9.30 18.87 -10.31
CA GLU A 36 8.33 19.70 -11.05
C GLU A 36 6.95 19.06 -11.23
N GLY A 37 6.76 17.84 -10.73
CA GLY A 37 5.51 17.08 -10.85
C GLY A 37 5.36 16.32 -12.18
N LEU A 38 4.39 15.40 -12.23
CA LEU A 38 4.19 14.49 -13.36
C LEU A 38 3.81 15.21 -14.67
N ALA A 39 3.12 16.34 -14.55
CA ALA A 39 2.71 17.16 -15.70
C ALA A 39 3.92 17.70 -16.47
N ALA A 40 5.01 18.02 -15.78
CA ALA A 40 6.26 18.51 -16.37
C ALA A 40 7.00 17.42 -17.17
N VAL A 41 6.80 16.15 -16.85
CA VAL A 41 7.50 15.05 -17.53
C VAL A 41 7.02 14.94 -18.98
N SER A 42 7.94 15.11 -19.93
CA SER A 42 7.70 14.87 -21.35
C SER A 42 8.94 14.26 -21.99
N MET A 43 8.77 13.52 -23.08
CA MET A 43 9.89 12.91 -23.82
C MET A 43 10.95 13.96 -24.18
N ARG A 44 10.52 15.17 -24.56
CA ARG A 44 11.40 16.27 -24.89
C ARG A 44 12.21 16.76 -23.68
N ARG A 45 11.54 17.06 -22.55
CA ARG A 45 12.23 17.58 -21.35
C ARG A 45 13.19 16.57 -20.75
N VAL A 46 12.84 15.28 -20.77
CA VAL A 46 13.75 14.21 -20.32
C VAL A 46 14.96 14.11 -21.26
N ALA A 47 14.76 14.24 -22.57
CA ALA A 47 15.86 14.25 -23.54
C ALA A 47 16.80 15.45 -23.35
N GLU A 48 16.24 16.65 -23.19
CA GLU A 48 16.98 17.89 -22.92
C GLU A 48 17.81 17.77 -21.64
N ARG A 49 17.21 17.27 -20.54
CA ARG A 49 17.90 17.05 -19.25
C ARG A 49 19.07 16.08 -19.38
N LEU A 50 18.97 15.08 -20.26
CA LEU A 50 20.02 14.09 -20.49
C LEU A 50 21.04 14.49 -21.56
N GLY A 51 20.84 15.61 -22.27
CA GLY A 51 21.69 16.05 -23.38
C GLY A 51 21.54 15.22 -24.66
N PHE A 52 20.38 14.59 -24.88
CA PHE A 52 20.08 13.80 -26.08
C PHE A 52 18.89 14.36 -26.87
N THR A 53 18.70 13.87 -28.09
CA THR A 53 17.51 14.20 -28.88
C THR A 53 16.31 13.35 -28.44
N THR A 54 15.09 13.86 -28.61
CA THR A 54 13.86 13.09 -28.32
C THR A 54 13.80 11.78 -29.10
N MET A 55 14.28 11.78 -30.36
CA MET A 55 14.38 10.57 -31.18
C MET A 55 15.30 9.50 -30.59
N ALA A 56 16.29 9.89 -29.79
CA ALA A 56 17.14 8.93 -29.08
C ALA A 56 16.38 8.19 -27.98
N LEU A 57 15.50 8.88 -27.25
CA LEU A 57 14.69 8.29 -26.19
C LEU A 57 13.63 7.33 -26.76
N TYR A 58 13.01 7.67 -27.90
CA TYR A 58 12.00 6.81 -28.54
C TYR A 58 12.50 5.43 -28.95
N ARG A 59 13.83 5.23 -29.07
CA ARG A 59 14.42 3.91 -29.30
C ARG A 59 14.39 3.00 -28.08
N HIS A 60 14.24 3.57 -26.88
CA HIS A 60 14.23 2.83 -25.62
C HIS A 60 12.82 2.78 -25.00
N VAL A 61 12.05 3.87 -25.13
CA VAL A 61 10.71 3.97 -24.57
C VAL A 61 9.75 4.53 -25.63
N PRO A 62 8.68 3.81 -26.00
CA PRO A 62 7.77 4.21 -27.08
C PRO A 62 7.06 5.54 -26.84
N GLY A 63 6.84 5.92 -25.58
CA GLY A 63 6.09 7.12 -25.24
C GLY A 63 6.10 7.47 -23.76
N LYS A 64 5.41 8.57 -23.43
CA LYS A 64 5.28 9.06 -22.04
C LYS A 64 4.54 8.04 -21.17
N ALA A 65 3.55 7.33 -21.70
CA ALA A 65 2.74 6.41 -20.90
C ALA A 65 3.59 5.22 -20.41
N GLU A 66 4.35 4.60 -21.31
CA GLU A 66 5.29 3.52 -20.98
C GLU A 66 6.42 4.03 -20.07
N LEU A 67 6.88 5.27 -20.26
CA LEU A 67 7.86 5.88 -19.36
C LEU A 67 7.32 6.02 -17.94
N VAL A 68 6.06 6.42 -17.78
CA VAL A 68 5.42 6.56 -16.46
C VAL A 68 5.25 5.20 -15.78
N ASP A 69 4.90 4.14 -16.53
CA ASP A 69 4.85 2.78 -15.98
C ASP A 69 6.22 2.34 -15.44
N LEU A 70 7.29 2.60 -16.20
CA LEU A 70 8.68 2.30 -15.79
C LEU A 70 9.14 3.14 -14.60
N MET A 71 8.81 4.43 -14.57
CA MET A 71 9.11 5.31 -13.43
C MET A 71 8.45 4.80 -12.16
N ARG A 72 7.18 4.38 -12.24
CA ARG A 72 6.43 3.85 -11.10
C ARG A 72 7.09 2.59 -10.54
N ASP A 73 7.43 1.64 -11.40
CA ASP A 73 8.06 0.40 -10.95
C ASP A 73 9.44 0.66 -10.34
N GLU A 74 10.28 1.49 -10.98
CA GLU A 74 11.60 1.85 -10.44
C GLU A 74 11.48 2.55 -9.06
N ALA A 75 10.49 3.41 -8.86
CA ALA A 75 10.26 4.04 -7.55
C ALA A 75 9.95 2.98 -6.47
N MET A 76 9.20 1.92 -6.80
CA MET A 76 8.86 0.83 -5.86
C MET A 76 10.05 -0.04 -5.44
N ALA A 77 11.22 0.06 -6.10
CA ALA A 77 12.41 -0.73 -5.78
C ALA A 77 12.84 -0.58 -4.30
N VAL A 78 12.67 0.61 -3.71
CA VAL A 78 13.00 0.86 -2.30
C VAL A 78 12.12 0.03 -1.37
N GLN A 79 10.81 -0.01 -1.63
CA GLN A 79 9.85 -0.76 -0.82
C GLN A 79 10.03 -2.29 -0.99
N ALA A 80 10.46 -2.73 -2.17
CA ALA A 80 10.83 -4.12 -2.42
C ALA A 80 12.06 -4.57 -1.63
N ALA A 81 13.04 -3.67 -1.41
CA ALA A 81 14.32 -3.99 -0.76
C ALA A 81 14.37 -3.73 0.75
N ALA A 82 13.59 -2.77 1.26
CA ALA A 82 13.66 -2.31 2.66
C ALA A 82 12.93 -3.23 3.66
N GLY A 83 13.10 -2.95 4.95
CA GLY A 83 12.20 -3.33 6.04
C GLY A 83 12.53 -4.59 6.87
N ALA A 84 11.61 -4.94 7.77
CA ALA A 84 11.88 -5.93 8.83
C ALA A 84 12.03 -7.36 8.27
N GLY A 85 12.95 -8.13 8.86
CA GLY A 85 13.16 -9.53 8.50
C GLY A 85 12.08 -10.46 9.10
N PRO A 86 12.00 -11.73 8.64
CA PRO A 86 10.98 -12.68 9.06
C PRO A 86 10.89 -12.93 10.57
N GLU A 87 11.99 -12.71 11.29
CA GLU A 87 12.09 -12.91 12.75
C GLU A 87 11.26 -11.90 13.55
N ALA A 88 10.90 -10.75 12.96
CA ALA A 88 10.08 -9.73 13.61
C ALA A 88 8.59 -10.12 13.69
N GLY A 89 8.17 -11.12 12.91
CA GLY A 89 6.79 -11.58 12.83
C GLY A 89 5.93 -10.78 11.84
N TRP A 90 4.84 -11.41 11.39
CA TRP A 90 3.99 -10.90 10.31
C TRP A 90 3.51 -9.46 10.52
N ARG A 91 3.19 -9.08 11.78
CA ARG A 91 2.65 -7.77 12.12
C ARG A 91 3.70 -6.68 11.90
N ALA A 92 4.89 -6.86 12.46
CA ALA A 92 5.96 -5.88 12.34
C ALA A 92 6.43 -5.72 10.89
N GLU A 93 6.40 -6.81 10.11
CA GLU A 93 6.73 -6.77 8.68
C GLU A 93 5.70 -6.00 7.85
N LEU A 94 4.40 -6.21 8.07
CA LEU A 94 3.34 -5.42 7.42
C LEU A 94 3.37 -3.95 7.85
N GLU A 95 3.70 -3.68 9.12
CA GLU A 95 3.87 -2.33 9.64
C GLU A 95 5.04 -1.61 8.97
N ALA A 96 6.20 -2.29 8.83
CA ALA A 96 7.35 -1.76 8.11
C ALA A 96 7.01 -1.52 6.63
N TRP A 97 6.36 -2.49 5.96
CA TRP A 97 5.95 -2.34 4.56
C TRP A 97 5.00 -1.16 4.34
N ALA A 98 4.06 -0.92 5.27
CA ALA A 98 3.17 0.23 5.20
C ALA A 98 3.91 1.57 5.35
N ARG A 99 4.87 1.64 6.29
CA ARG A 99 5.71 2.84 6.48
C ARG A 99 6.64 3.08 5.30
N ASP A 100 7.25 2.03 4.75
CA ASP A 100 8.07 2.10 3.54
C ASP A 100 7.25 2.67 2.37
N GLY A 101 6.00 2.23 2.23
CA GLY A 101 5.05 2.77 1.26
C GLY A 101 4.72 4.24 1.49
N LEU A 102 4.51 4.67 2.74
CA LEU A 102 4.29 6.09 3.02
C LEU A 102 5.50 6.96 2.64
N VAL A 103 6.71 6.52 3.00
CA VAL A 103 7.97 7.20 2.65
C VAL A 103 8.14 7.28 1.14
N LEU A 104 7.76 6.22 0.40
CA LEU A 104 7.75 6.21 -1.05
C LEU A 104 6.88 7.34 -1.62
N TYR A 105 5.63 7.46 -1.16
CA TYR A 105 4.71 8.50 -1.62
C TYR A 105 5.14 9.91 -1.21
N GLN A 106 5.74 10.07 -0.03
CA GLN A 106 6.31 11.35 0.41
C GLN A 106 7.48 11.78 -0.47
N ARG A 107 8.35 10.83 -0.86
CA ARG A 107 9.49 11.09 -1.74
C ARG A 107 9.07 11.34 -3.19
N HIS A 108 8.04 10.64 -3.64
CA HIS A 108 7.56 10.69 -5.03
C HIS A 108 6.05 11.03 -5.08
N PRO A 109 5.63 12.27 -4.76
CA PRO A 109 4.22 12.65 -4.68
C PRO A 109 3.43 12.43 -5.97
N TRP A 110 4.11 12.47 -7.12
CA TRP A 110 3.53 12.23 -8.43
C TRP A 110 2.98 10.80 -8.62
N LEU A 111 3.35 9.84 -7.76
CA LEU A 111 2.78 8.48 -7.78
C LEU A 111 1.27 8.49 -7.56
N VAL A 112 0.75 9.41 -6.73
CA VAL A 112 -0.69 9.56 -6.46
C VAL A 112 -1.47 9.99 -7.70
N GLU A 113 -0.84 10.77 -8.58
CA GLU A 113 -1.40 11.25 -9.86
C GLU A 113 -1.29 10.20 -10.97
N ALA A 114 -0.32 9.28 -10.86
CA ALA A 114 -0.06 8.22 -11.83
C ALA A 114 -0.97 6.98 -11.65
N GLU A 115 -1.87 6.98 -10.67
CA GLU A 115 -2.73 5.84 -10.39
C GLU A 115 -3.86 5.66 -11.42
N GLY A 116 -3.78 4.56 -12.17
CA GLY A 116 -4.86 4.09 -13.04
C GLY A 116 -5.27 2.65 -12.71
N LEU A 117 -6.58 2.36 -12.80
CA LEU A 117 -7.19 1.06 -12.43
C LEU A 117 -6.78 -0.15 -13.32
N ARG A 118 -5.87 0.03 -14.28
CA ARG A 118 -5.48 -1.02 -15.26
C ARG A 118 -4.00 -0.92 -15.63
N GLN A 119 -3.11 -0.87 -14.64
CA GLN A 119 -1.67 -0.91 -14.88
C GLN A 119 -1.11 -2.31 -14.69
N VAL A 120 -0.18 -2.68 -15.56
CA VAL A 120 0.55 -3.95 -15.43
C VAL A 120 1.62 -3.77 -14.35
N PRO A 121 1.69 -4.66 -13.34
CA PRO A 121 2.73 -4.57 -12.33
C PRO A 121 4.08 -4.99 -12.94
N GLY A 122 5.10 -4.16 -12.71
CA GLY A 122 6.48 -4.50 -13.01
C GLY A 122 7.14 -5.36 -11.93
N PRO A 123 8.41 -5.74 -12.11
CA PRO A 123 9.10 -6.63 -11.20
C PRO A 123 9.23 -6.08 -9.77
N ASN A 124 9.46 -4.77 -9.59
CA ASN A 124 9.57 -4.19 -8.25
C ASN A 124 8.20 -4.12 -7.56
N ALA A 125 7.14 -3.79 -8.30
CA ALA A 125 5.77 -3.82 -7.80
C ALA A 125 5.38 -5.24 -7.33
N VAL A 126 5.67 -6.25 -8.16
CA VAL A 126 5.44 -7.66 -7.81
C VAL A 126 6.28 -8.07 -6.61
N ALA A 127 7.56 -7.71 -6.56
CA ALA A 127 8.44 -8.06 -5.44
C ALA A 127 7.97 -7.44 -4.10
N SER A 128 7.52 -6.17 -4.13
CA SER A 128 6.94 -5.50 -2.96
C SER A 128 5.65 -6.19 -2.50
N PHE A 129 4.78 -6.59 -3.43
CA PHE A 129 3.55 -7.30 -3.11
C PHE A 129 3.81 -8.72 -2.59
N GLU A 130 4.72 -9.46 -3.21
CA GLU A 130 5.17 -10.79 -2.77
C GLU A 130 5.72 -10.75 -1.34
N ARG A 131 6.51 -9.72 -1.02
CA ARG A 131 7.02 -9.50 0.35
C ARG A 131 5.89 -9.35 1.37
N ALA A 132 4.89 -8.52 1.07
CA ALA A 132 3.75 -8.31 1.95
C ALA A 132 2.87 -9.57 2.08
N LEU A 133 2.63 -10.27 0.96
CA LEU A 133 1.94 -11.57 0.95
C LEU A 133 2.68 -12.61 1.77
N GLY A 134 4.01 -12.70 1.63
CA GLY A 134 4.86 -13.60 2.39
C GLY A 134 4.77 -13.35 3.89
N ALA A 135 4.80 -12.07 4.30
CA ALA A 135 4.59 -11.68 5.70
C ALA A 135 3.20 -12.10 6.21
N ALA A 136 2.13 -11.71 5.49
CA ALA A 136 0.77 -12.03 5.88
C ALA A 136 0.47 -13.54 5.87
N ALA A 137 1.05 -14.32 4.96
CA ALA A 137 0.87 -15.77 4.88
C ALA A 137 1.40 -16.50 6.13
N ARG A 138 2.41 -15.95 6.82
CA ARG A 138 2.93 -16.50 8.08
C ARG A 138 2.02 -16.27 9.29
N SER A 139 0.93 -15.51 9.14
CA SER A 139 -0.04 -15.29 10.22
C SER A 139 -0.95 -16.51 10.50
N GLY A 140 -1.00 -17.49 9.60
CA GLY A 140 -1.91 -18.64 9.69
C GLY A 140 -3.28 -18.41 9.04
N LEU A 141 -3.51 -17.24 8.44
CA LEU A 141 -4.74 -16.97 7.69
C LEU A 141 -4.85 -17.82 6.41
N PRO A 142 -6.07 -18.19 5.98
CA PRO A 142 -6.28 -18.83 4.69
C PRO A 142 -5.93 -17.89 3.52
N PRO A 143 -5.55 -18.42 2.34
CA PRO A 143 -5.01 -17.62 1.24
C PRO A 143 -5.86 -16.42 0.81
N ALA A 144 -7.19 -16.59 0.75
CA ALA A 144 -8.10 -15.50 0.38
C ALA A 144 -8.04 -14.32 1.39
N ARG A 145 -7.87 -14.62 2.69
CA ARG A 145 -7.73 -13.59 3.72
C ARG A 145 -6.35 -12.95 3.73
N VAL A 146 -5.30 -13.70 3.39
CA VAL A 146 -3.94 -13.14 3.19
C VAL A 146 -3.98 -12.03 2.13
N VAL A 147 -4.55 -12.32 0.96
CA VAL A 147 -4.69 -11.32 -0.12
C VAL A 147 -5.55 -10.13 0.32
N ALA A 148 -6.68 -10.39 1.00
CA ALA A 148 -7.55 -9.33 1.50
C ALA A 148 -6.86 -8.42 2.53
N VAL A 149 -6.05 -8.98 3.43
CA VAL A 149 -5.27 -8.23 4.42
C VAL A 149 -4.25 -7.34 3.75
N VAL A 150 -3.46 -7.86 2.80
CA VAL A 150 -2.45 -7.05 2.09
C VAL A 150 -3.13 -5.95 1.28
N THR A 151 -4.25 -6.25 0.62
CA THR A 151 -5.04 -5.26 -0.13
C THR A 151 -5.59 -4.17 0.80
N LEU A 152 -6.08 -4.54 1.98
CA LEU A 152 -6.58 -3.60 2.99
C LEU A 152 -5.47 -2.66 3.48
N VAL A 153 -4.30 -3.19 3.84
CA VAL A 153 -3.17 -2.39 4.31
C VAL A 153 -2.65 -1.49 3.19
N GLY A 154 -2.50 -2.01 1.97
CA GLY A 154 -2.07 -1.23 0.81
C GLY A 154 -3.03 -0.08 0.50
N GLY A 155 -4.34 -0.36 0.44
CA GLY A 155 -5.35 0.68 0.20
C GLY A 155 -5.42 1.73 1.32
N PHE A 156 -5.16 1.34 2.57
CA PHE A 156 -5.01 2.29 3.67
C PHE A 156 -3.81 3.24 3.45
N VAL A 157 -2.64 2.69 3.08
CA VAL A 157 -1.43 3.47 2.78
C VAL A 157 -1.67 4.42 1.61
N GLU A 158 -2.28 3.95 0.51
CA GLU A 158 -2.64 4.78 -0.66
C GLU A 158 -3.56 5.94 -0.28
N SER A 159 -4.58 5.68 0.54
CA SER A 159 -5.52 6.70 1.01
C SER A 159 -4.83 7.75 1.87
N ALA A 160 -4.03 7.32 2.85
CA ALA A 160 -3.27 8.23 3.73
C ALA A 160 -2.24 9.05 2.94
N ALA A 161 -1.52 8.41 2.02
CA ALA A 161 -0.58 9.08 1.13
C ALA A 161 -1.26 10.15 0.27
N ARG A 162 -2.44 9.88 -0.30
CA ARG A 162 -3.21 10.86 -1.06
C ARG A 162 -3.55 12.09 -0.22
N GLN A 163 -3.99 11.90 1.03
CA GLN A 163 -4.30 13.01 1.92
C GLN A 163 -3.06 13.86 2.23
N LEU A 164 -1.92 13.23 2.51
CA LEU A 164 -0.65 13.92 2.77
C LEU A 164 -0.17 14.71 1.56
N VAL A 165 -0.21 14.11 0.36
CA VAL A 165 0.21 14.77 -0.88
C VAL A 165 -0.67 15.97 -1.21
N GLU A 166 -2.00 15.84 -1.03
CA GLU A 166 -2.93 16.96 -1.23
C GLU A 166 -2.70 18.08 -0.21
N ALA A 167 -2.49 17.74 1.07
CA ALA A 167 -2.18 18.73 2.10
C ALA A 167 -0.90 19.51 1.77
N ALA A 168 0.19 18.79 1.43
CA ALA A 168 1.46 19.40 1.05
C ALA A 168 1.36 20.24 -0.25
N ARG A 169 0.46 19.87 -1.18
CA ARG A 169 0.19 20.66 -2.39
C ARG A 169 -0.55 21.95 -2.06
N LEU A 170 -1.57 21.88 -1.21
CA LEU A 170 -2.31 23.06 -0.74
C LEU A 170 -1.40 24.02 0.01
N GLU A 171 -0.54 23.51 0.89
CA GLU A 171 0.43 24.32 1.62
C GLU A 171 1.41 25.02 0.67
N ARG A 172 2.01 24.30 -0.29
CA ARG A 172 2.90 24.91 -1.30
C ARG A 172 2.23 25.99 -2.15
N SER A 173 0.94 25.83 -2.46
CA SER A 173 0.21 26.79 -3.32
C SER A 173 -0.33 27.99 -2.56
N SER A 174 -0.74 27.81 -1.30
CA SER A 174 -1.34 28.86 -0.47
C SER A 174 -0.34 29.56 0.46
N GLY A 175 0.79 28.91 0.76
CA GLY A 175 1.76 29.34 1.77
C GLY A 175 1.32 29.12 3.21
N VAL A 176 0.17 28.47 3.43
CA VAL A 176 -0.44 28.26 4.76
C VAL A 176 -0.50 26.77 5.07
N GLY A 177 0.03 26.36 6.22
CA GLY A 177 0.00 24.97 6.68
C GLY A 177 -1.43 24.49 6.97
N HIS A 178 -1.67 23.18 6.91
CA HIS A 178 -3.00 22.61 7.11
C HIS A 178 -3.62 22.98 8.47
N GLU A 179 -2.83 22.91 9.54
CA GLU A 179 -3.27 23.24 10.90
C GLU A 179 -3.54 24.74 11.05
N GLU A 180 -2.62 25.59 10.58
CA GLU A 180 -2.79 27.05 10.57
C GLU A 180 -4.04 27.46 9.79
N TRP A 181 -4.29 26.81 8.66
CA TRP A 181 -5.48 27.04 7.85
C TRP A 181 -6.78 26.77 8.63
N TRP A 182 -6.83 25.70 9.44
CA TRP A 182 -7.98 25.40 10.30
C TRP A 182 -8.08 26.33 11.50
N ALA A 183 -6.96 26.66 12.15
CA ALA A 183 -6.91 27.56 13.30
C ALA A 183 -7.45 28.97 12.98
N GLY A 184 -7.21 29.44 11.74
CA GLY A 184 -7.70 30.74 11.27
C GLY A 184 -9.21 30.84 11.02
N ARG A 185 -9.99 29.77 11.19
CA ARG A 185 -11.42 29.71 10.80
C ARG A 185 -12.36 29.72 12.00
N THR A 186 -12.09 30.59 12.98
CA THR A 186 -12.87 30.67 14.23
C THR A 186 -14.36 30.97 14.00
N SER A 187 -14.70 31.72 12.95
CA SER A 187 -16.10 32.00 12.58
C SER A 187 -16.86 30.77 12.08
N LEU A 188 -16.16 29.67 11.72
CA LEU A 188 -16.83 28.41 11.39
C LEU A 188 -17.59 27.87 12.60
N PHE A 189 -17.09 28.08 13.82
CA PHE A 189 -17.70 27.60 15.06
C PHE A 189 -19.08 28.18 15.31
N ASP A 190 -19.29 29.44 14.95
CA ASP A 190 -20.60 30.11 15.04
C ASP A 190 -21.68 29.41 14.20
N HIS A 191 -21.28 28.59 13.22
CA HIS A 191 -22.18 27.82 12.37
C HIS A 191 -22.31 26.35 12.79
N LEU A 192 -21.47 25.85 13.70
CA LEU A 192 -21.45 24.44 14.10
C LEU A 192 -22.56 24.07 15.09
N ASP A 193 -23.28 25.02 15.67
CA ASP A 193 -24.37 24.77 16.62
C ASP A 193 -25.48 23.86 16.06
N ARG A 194 -25.62 23.81 14.73
CA ARG A 194 -26.57 22.92 14.04
C ARG A 194 -26.13 21.46 13.98
N TYR A 195 -24.88 21.15 14.36
CA TYR A 195 -24.26 19.83 14.24
C TYR A 195 -23.83 19.28 15.60
N PRO A 196 -24.76 18.77 16.42
CA PRO A 196 -24.57 18.58 17.86
C PRO A 196 -23.36 17.72 18.24
N THR A 197 -23.06 16.67 17.47
CA THR A 197 -21.90 15.81 17.72
C THR A 197 -20.58 16.56 17.48
N LEU A 198 -20.50 17.32 16.38
CA LEU A 198 -19.30 18.08 16.02
C LEU A 198 -19.08 19.24 16.99
N SER A 199 -20.13 19.99 17.33
CA SER A 199 -20.03 21.08 18.31
C SER A 199 -19.65 20.55 19.70
N ARG A 200 -20.07 19.33 20.08
CA ARG A 200 -19.60 18.70 21.33
C ARG A 200 -18.12 18.34 21.25
N LEU A 201 -17.70 17.58 20.24
CA LEU A 201 -16.30 17.16 20.09
C LEU A 201 -15.34 18.34 20.02
N TYR A 202 -15.72 19.40 19.30
CA TYR A 202 -14.93 20.63 19.25
C TYR A 202 -14.80 21.30 20.62
N ARG A 203 -15.91 21.50 21.34
CA ARG A 203 -15.88 22.10 22.68
C ARG A 203 -15.12 21.26 23.71
N ASP A 204 -15.11 19.95 23.54
CA ASP A 204 -14.37 19.02 24.40
C ASP A 204 -12.87 18.94 24.01
N GLY A 205 -12.40 19.78 23.08
CA GLY A 205 -11.00 19.85 22.66
C GLY A 205 -10.56 18.75 21.69
N GLY A 206 -11.50 18.06 21.04
CA GLY A 206 -11.23 16.94 20.15
C GLY A 206 -10.41 17.26 18.89
N PHE A 207 -10.12 18.54 18.64
CA PHE A 207 -9.27 19.01 17.55
C PHE A 207 -8.04 19.81 18.03
N ASP A 208 -7.83 19.92 19.34
CA ASP A 208 -6.75 20.74 19.91
C ASP A 208 -5.37 20.08 19.78
N ASP A 209 -5.34 18.74 19.77
CA ASP A 209 -4.14 17.92 19.56
C ASP A 209 -4.47 16.80 18.56
N PRO A 210 -4.45 17.08 17.24
CA PRO A 210 -4.84 16.11 16.23
C PRO A 210 -3.84 14.95 16.20
N LEU A 211 -4.35 13.72 16.31
CA LEU A 211 -3.55 12.52 16.13
C LEU A 211 -3.01 12.43 14.70
N ASP A 212 -1.80 11.90 14.54
CA ASP A 212 -1.28 11.51 13.22
C ASP A 212 -2.23 10.46 12.59
N PRO A 213 -2.92 10.81 11.48
CA PRO A 213 -3.95 9.96 10.90
C PRO A 213 -3.38 8.66 10.34
N PHE A 214 -2.13 8.68 9.85
CA PHE A 214 -1.46 7.49 9.34
C PHE A 214 -1.08 6.56 10.49
N GLU A 215 -0.37 7.04 11.51
CA GLU A 215 0.08 6.18 12.61
C GLU A 215 -1.11 5.67 13.46
N PHE A 216 -2.11 6.50 13.69
CA PHE A 216 -3.34 6.06 14.36
C PHE A 216 -4.06 4.99 13.52
N GLY A 217 -4.29 5.28 12.23
CA GLY A 217 -5.00 4.38 11.33
C GLY A 217 -4.29 3.04 11.13
N LEU A 218 -2.98 3.06 10.89
CA LEU A 218 -2.16 1.86 10.70
C LEU A 218 -2.26 0.95 11.93
N ARG A 219 -2.12 1.53 13.12
CA ARG A 219 -2.23 0.76 14.37
C ARG A 219 -3.61 0.12 14.51
N ARG A 220 -4.69 0.85 14.22
CA ARG A 220 -6.06 0.31 14.29
C ARG A 220 -6.32 -0.79 13.26
N VAL A 221 -5.83 -0.61 12.03
CA VAL A 221 -5.94 -1.63 10.97
C VAL A 221 -5.22 -2.91 11.39
N LEU A 222 -3.97 -2.80 11.87
CA LEU A 222 -3.19 -3.95 12.30
C LEU A 222 -3.77 -4.63 13.56
N ASP A 223 -4.32 -3.87 14.52
CA ASP A 223 -5.01 -4.43 15.69
C ASP A 223 -6.26 -5.24 15.29
N GLY A 224 -7.01 -4.76 14.30
CA GLY A 224 -8.14 -5.48 13.72
C GLY A 224 -7.70 -6.79 13.05
N ILE A 225 -6.62 -6.75 12.27
CA ILE A 225 -6.04 -7.94 11.62
C ILE A 225 -5.53 -8.93 12.67
N GLU A 226 -4.87 -8.47 13.72
CA GLU A 226 -4.38 -9.35 14.79
C GLU A 226 -5.55 -10.04 15.51
N THR A 227 -6.67 -9.34 15.70
CA THR A 227 -7.90 -9.93 16.24
C THR A 227 -8.47 -10.99 15.30
N LEU A 228 -8.51 -10.71 13.99
CA LEU A 228 -8.92 -11.69 12.97
C LEU A 228 -8.03 -12.94 12.98
N VAL A 229 -6.71 -12.78 13.07
CA VAL A 229 -5.75 -13.88 13.15
C VAL A 229 -6.00 -14.71 14.41
N ARG A 230 -6.18 -14.05 15.56
CA ARG A 230 -6.47 -14.70 16.84
C ARG A 230 -7.76 -15.51 16.80
N ASP A 231 -8.82 -14.94 16.21
CA ASP A 231 -10.11 -15.62 16.07
C ASP A 231 -10.01 -16.80 15.09
N GLU A 232 -9.28 -16.67 13.98
CA GLU A 232 -9.07 -17.78 13.04
C GLU A 232 -8.32 -18.95 13.70
N ILE A 233 -7.20 -18.67 14.39
CA ILE A 233 -6.44 -19.69 15.12
C ILE A 233 -7.32 -20.33 16.20
N ARG A 234 -8.19 -19.56 16.85
CA ARG A 234 -9.13 -20.09 17.84
C ARG A 234 -10.15 -21.02 17.20
N ASP A 235 -10.66 -20.67 16.02
CA ASP A 235 -11.68 -21.45 15.32
C ASP A 235 -11.09 -22.72 14.67
N GLU A 236 -9.86 -22.68 14.15
CA GLU A 236 -9.12 -23.86 13.70
C GLU A 236 -8.86 -24.86 14.85
N ASN A 237 -8.62 -24.36 16.06
CA ASN A 237 -8.44 -25.18 17.24
C ASN A 237 -9.78 -25.57 17.91
N ARG A 238 -10.93 -25.47 17.24
CA ARG A 238 -12.23 -25.92 17.77
C ARG A 238 -12.83 -27.06 16.97
N CYS A 239 -13.49 -27.97 17.69
CA CYS A 239 -14.27 -29.02 17.07
C CYS A 239 -15.45 -28.44 16.29
N SER A 240 -15.51 -28.75 14.99
CA SER A 240 -16.58 -28.34 14.07
C SER A 240 -18.00 -28.79 14.46
N VAL A 241 -18.14 -29.69 15.44
CA VAL A 241 -19.43 -30.25 15.89
C VAL A 241 -19.85 -29.77 17.27
N CYS A 242 -18.91 -29.60 18.19
CA CYS A 242 -19.23 -29.29 19.60
C CYS A 242 -18.52 -28.05 20.14
N GLY A 243 -17.68 -27.38 19.34
CA GLY A 243 -16.98 -26.15 19.71
C GLY A 243 -15.90 -26.30 20.78
N LYS A 244 -15.64 -27.52 21.30
CA LYS A 244 -14.55 -27.77 22.26
C LYS A 244 -13.20 -27.49 21.61
N VAL A 245 -12.31 -26.86 22.39
CA VAL A 245 -10.91 -26.65 21.97
C VAL A 245 -10.24 -28.01 21.79
N ILE A 246 -9.53 -28.17 20.68
CA ILE A 246 -8.75 -29.33 20.31
C ILE A 246 -7.29 -28.93 20.51
N GLU A 247 -6.54 -29.73 21.25
CA GLU A 247 -5.10 -29.52 21.36
C GLU A 247 -4.44 -29.68 19.99
N PRO A 248 -3.63 -28.70 19.54
CA PRO A 248 -2.94 -28.81 18.27
C PRO A 248 -2.03 -30.03 18.28
N ALA A 249 -2.12 -30.88 17.25
CA ALA A 249 -1.23 -32.02 17.12
C ALA A 249 0.19 -31.53 16.80
N ALA A 250 1.20 -32.01 17.54
CA ALA A 250 2.60 -31.62 17.33
C ALA A 250 3.12 -31.95 15.91
N LYS A 251 2.52 -32.92 15.22
CA LYS A 251 2.77 -33.26 13.81
C LYS A 251 1.49 -33.81 13.16
N GLY A 252 1.26 -33.48 11.88
CA GLY A 252 0.13 -33.99 11.08
C GLY A 252 -0.96 -32.97 10.78
N ARG A 253 -1.98 -33.37 10.01
CA ARG A 253 -3.12 -32.51 9.65
C ARG A 253 -3.94 -32.14 10.91
N PRO A 254 -4.37 -30.88 11.08
CA PRO A 254 -5.27 -30.47 12.17
C PRO A 254 -6.51 -31.37 12.25
N ARG A 255 -6.98 -31.65 13.48
CA ARG A 255 -8.15 -32.50 13.69
C ARG A 255 -9.41 -31.65 13.65
N ASP A 256 -10.31 -31.91 12.71
CA ASP A 256 -11.62 -31.22 12.64
C ASP A 256 -12.57 -31.58 13.80
N TYR A 257 -12.27 -32.67 14.53
CA TYR A 257 -13.14 -33.26 15.55
C TYR A 257 -12.36 -33.61 16.83
N CYS A 258 -12.91 -33.26 18.00
CA CYS A 258 -12.28 -33.57 19.30
C CYS A 258 -12.38 -35.05 19.69
N SER A 259 -13.27 -35.83 19.06
CA SER A 259 -13.49 -37.25 19.37
C SER A 259 -14.14 -38.00 18.20
N ARG A 260 -14.02 -39.34 18.18
CA ARG A 260 -14.75 -40.21 17.22
C ARG A 260 -16.26 -39.99 17.28
N ALA A 261 -16.82 -39.68 18.45
CA ALA A 261 -18.25 -39.40 18.60
C ALA A 261 -18.68 -38.13 17.84
N CYS A 262 -17.87 -37.06 17.89
CA CYS A 262 -18.11 -35.85 17.10
C CYS A 262 -17.99 -36.12 15.59
N GLN A 263 -16.98 -36.88 15.17
CA GLN A 263 -16.83 -37.29 13.77
C GLN A 263 -18.06 -38.06 13.25
N GLN A 264 -18.58 -39.01 14.02
CA GLN A 264 -19.80 -39.76 13.67
C GLN A 264 -21.06 -38.88 13.66
N ARG A 265 -21.14 -37.85 14.50
CA ARG A 265 -22.23 -36.85 14.47
C ARG A 265 -22.20 -36.01 13.19
N ALA A 266 -21.03 -35.49 12.80
CA ALA A 266 -20.87 -34.76 11.53
C ALA A 266 -21.25 -35.62 10.33
N TYR A 267 -20.82 -36.90 10.30
CA TYR A 267 -21.18 -37.82 9.23
C TYR A 267 -22.69 -38.03 9.09
N ARG A 268 -23.40 -38.14 10.23
CA ARG A 268 -24.87 -38.26 10.25
C ARG A 268 -25.55 -36.99 9.75
N MET A 269 -25.09 -35.81 10.16
CA MET A 269 -25.65 -34.52 9.70
C MET A 269 -25.52 -34.30 8.19
N ARG A 270 -24.47 -34.83 7.55
CA ARG A 270 -24.28 -34.73 6.09
C ARG A 270 -25.12 -35.71 5.27
N LYS A 271 -25.67 -36.75 5.91
CA LYS A 271 -26.48 -37.81 5.28
C LYS A 271 -27.98 -37.63 5.47
N ALA A 272 -28.40 -36.68 6.32
CA ALA A 272 -29.78 -36.29 6.55
C ALA A 272 -30.17 -35.15 5.60
#